data_AF-A0A3B9KXK6-F1
#
_entry.id   AF-A0A3B9KXK6-F1
#
_cell.length_a   1.000
_cell.length_b   1.000
_cell.length_c   1.000
_cell.angle_alpha   90.00
_cell.angle_beta   90.00
_cell.angle_gamma   90.00
#
_symmetry.space_group_name_H-M   'P 1'
#
loop_
_entity.id
_entity.type
_entity.pdbx_description
1 polymer ?
#
loop_
_entity_poly.entity_id
_entity_poly.type
_entity_poly.pdbx_seq_one_letter_code
_entity_poly.pdbx_strand_id
1 'polypeptide(L)'
;ATQGASLMVMSALSQAGFPLAERLDTAVAEQELEFANNRLISESGEPTEDYRKVFTGSIAGSDYILLGGITELNFNVHSGVREARIGPVIGGARHYAMTVALDLRLVNTTDLSVINLVSQRKVIRGREIRAGVFEFIGDTTIDIGLGERAQEPVHTAIRTIVESAVFDLVSGIAGPSAQACSQAEFVMLDVPALQQTQH
;
A
#
# COMPACT_ATOMS: atom_id res chain seq x y z
N ALA A 1 -11.40 -7.60 -1.29
CA ALA A 1 -10.30 -6.80 -0.69
C ALA A 1 -9.25 -6.58 -1.77
N THR A 2 -8.72 -5.37 -1.90
CA THR A 2 -7.93 -4.89 -3.03
C THR A 2 -6.73 -5.79 -3.34
N GLN A 3 -6.80 -6.60 -4.41
CA GLN A 3 -5.67 -7.40 -4.90
C GLN A 3 -4.40 -6.53 -5.05
N GLY A 4 -4.57 -5.26 -5.43
CA GLY A 4 -3.48 -4.29 -5.50
C GLY A 4 -2.76 -4.01 -4.18
N ALA A 5 -3.43 -4.02 -3.03
CA ALA A 5 -2.77 -3.77 -1.75
C ALA A 5 -1.87 -4.93 -1.33
N SER A 6 -2.29 -6.18 -1.57
CA SER A 6 -1.44 -7.36 -1.32
C SER A 6 -0.17 -7.31 -2.17
N LEU A 7 -0.28 -6.95 -3.45
CA LEU A 7 0.87 -6.80 -4.35
C LEU A 7 1.78 -5.63 -3.94
N MET A 8 1.22 -4.52 -3.43
CA MET A 8 2.01 -3.42 -2.87
C MET A 8 2.78 -3.87 -1.62
N VAL A 9 2.16 -4.64 -0.72
CA VAL A 9 2.84 -5.21 0.45
C VAL A 9 3.96 -6.15 0.04
N MET A 10 3.72 -7.05 -0.92
CA MET A 10 4.76 -7.95 -1.45
C MET A 10 5.93 -7.15 -2.06
N SER A 11 5.61 -6.09 -2.83
CA SER A 11 6.64 -5.22 -3.39
C SER A 11 7.48 -4.54 -2.30
N ALA A 12 6.83 -4.00 -1.26
CA ALA A 12 7.50 -3.35 -0.15
C ALA A 12 8.38 -4.32 0.66
N LEU A 13 7.90 -5.54 0.93
CA LEU A 13 8.69 -6.58 1.61
C LEU A 13 9.92 -7.02 0.79
N SER A 14 9.74 -7.21 -0.52
CA SER A 14 10.83 -7.55 -1.44
C SER A 14 11.88 -6.43 -1.50
N GLN A 15 11.44 -5.16 -1.57
CA GLN A 15 12.33 -4.00 -1.50
C GLN A 15 13.05 -3.88 -0.16
N ALA A 16 12.42 -4.29 0.94
CA ALA A 16 13.05 -4.39 2.25
C ALA A 16 14.00 -5.59 2.40
N GLY A 17 14.14 -6.43 1.37
CA GLY A 17 15.11 -7.54 1.32
C GLY A 17 14.61 -8.86 1.91
N PHE A 18 13.31 -9.00 2.18
CA PHE A 18 12.75 -10.25 2.70
C PHE A 18 12.48 -11.25 1.57
N PRO A 19 12.92 -12.52 1.69
CA PRO A 19 12.55 -13.55 0.74
C PRO A 19 11.05 -13.83 0.83
N LEU A 20 10.39 -13.92 -0.32
CA LEU A 20 8.96 -14.15 -0.42
C LEU A 20 8.68 -15.52 -1.02
N ALA A 21 7.67 -16.18 -0.48
CA ALA A 21 7.10 -17.39 -1.05
C ALA A 21 5.69 -17.07 -1.56
N GLU A 22 5.45 -17.30 -2.85
CA GLU A 22 4.20 -17.00 -3.53
C GLU A 22 3.05 -17.84 -2.96
N ARG A 23 2.00 -17.16 -2.48
CA ARG A 23 0.79 -17.76 -1.89
C ARG A 23 -0.48 -16.94 -2.18
N LEU A 24 -0.37 -15.86 -2.97
CA LEU A 24 -1.50 -15.01 -3.34
C LEU A 24 -2.27 -15.61 -4.52
N ASP A 25 -1.56 -16.14 -5.52
CA ASP A 25 -2.15 -16.79 -6.69
C ASP A 25 -1.43 -18.11 -7.01
N THR A 26 -1.84 -19.19 -6.35
CA THR A 26 -1.24 -20.53 -6.51
C THR A 26 -1.91 -21.36 -7.59
N ALA A 27 -2.98 -20.88 -8.23
CA ALA A 27 -3.79 -21.68 -9.15
C ALA A 27 -2.96 -22.22 -10.34
N VAL A 28 -2.08 -21.39 -10.91
CA VAL A 28 -1.19 -21.81 -12.00
C VAL A 28 -0.15 -22.81 -11.50
N ALA A 29 0.44 -22.57 -10.32
CA ALA A 29 1.42 -23.49 -9.73
C ALA A 29 0.81 -24.86 -9.41
N GLU A 30 -0.42 -24.88 -8.91
CA GLU A 30 -1.19 -26.11 -8.66
C GLU A 30 -1.51 -26.85 -9.96
N GLN A 31 -1.91 -26.13 -11.02
CA GLN A 31 -2.17 -26.73 -12.33
C GLN A 31 -0.88 -27.31 -12.97
N GLU A 32 0.25 -26.62 -12.85
CA GLU A 32 1.55 -27.13 -13.31
C GLU A 32 1.95 -28.41 -12.56
N LEU A 33 1.67 -28.48 -11.25
CA LEU A 33 1.88 -29.70 -10.45
C LEU A 33 0.96 -30.84 -10.90
N GLU A 34 -0.30 -30.54 -11.21
CA GLU A 34 -1.24 -31.52 -11.76
C GLU A 34 -0.78 -32.06 -13.11
N PHE A 35 -0.37 -31.18 -14.03
CA PHE A 35 0.18 -31.58 -15.33
C PHE A 35 1.45 -32.41 -15.19
N ALA A 36 2.36 -32.03 -14.29
CA ALA A 36 3.56 -32.82 -13.99
C ALA A 36 3.21 -34.21 -13.45
N ASN A 37 2.28 -34.29 -12.50
CA ASN A 37 1.82 -35.56 -11.91
C ASN A 37 1.14 -36.47 -12.95
N ASN A 38 0.39 -35.89 -13.88
CA ASN A 38 -0.23 -36.59 -14.99
C ASN A 38 0.72 -36.84 -16.17
N ARG A 39 2.01 -36.47 -16.05
CA ARG A 39 3.06 -36.63 -17.07
C ARG A 39 2.74 -35.92 -18.39
N LEU A 40 2.01 -34.80 -18.31
CA LEU A 40 1.56 -34.02 -19.47
C LEU A 40 2.56 -32.93 -19.89
N ILE A 41 3.60 -32.67 -19.10
CA ILE A 41 4.61 -31.64 -19.36
C ILE A 41 6.03 -32.17 -19.20
N SER A 42 6.94 -31.68 -20.04
CA SER A 42 8.37 -31.99 -20.08
C SER A 42 9.19 -30.69 -20.04
N GLU A 43 10.50 -30.77 -19.75
CA GLU A 43 11.35 -29.56 -19.76
C GLU A 43 11.56 -28.99 -21.17
N SER A 44 11.56 -29.84 -22.19
CA SER A 44 11.77 -29.43 -23.59
C SER A 44 10.52 -28.84 -24.24
N GLY A 45 9.33 -29.02 -23.65
CA GLY A 45 8.05 -28.57 -24.22
C GLY A 45 7.57 -29.38 -25.42
N GLU A 46 8.29 -30.45 -25.78
CA GLU A 46 7.94 -31.35 -26.88
C GLU A 46 7.42 -32.70 -26.35
N PRO A 47 6.63 -33.46 -27.14
CA PRO A 47 6.24 -34.81 -26.78
C PRO A 47 7.48 -35.71 -26.62
N THR A 48 7.78 -36.10 -25.38
CA THR A 48 8.88 -37.02 -25.07
C THR A 48 8.45 -38.04 -24.02
N GLU A 49 9.17 -39.15 -23.91
CA GLU A 49 8.99 -40.14 -22.83
C GLU A 49 9.41 -39.58 -21.45
N ASP A 50 10.25 -38.54 -21.42
CA ASP A 50 10.66 -37.87 -20.18
C ASP A 50 9.64 -36.80 -19.79
N TYR A 51 9.41 -36.69 -18.49
CA TYR A 51 8.39 -35.81 -17.91
C TYR A 51 8.94 -35.05 -16.71
N ARG A 52 8.34 -33.89 -16.42
CA ARG A 52 8.71 -33.10 -15.26
C ARG A 52 8.40 -33.88 -13.98
N LYS A 53 9.43 -34.17 -13.19
CA LYS A 53 9.30 -34.90 -11.91
C LYS A 53 9.05 -33.90 -10.78
N VAL A 54 8.03 -34.19 -9.95
CA VAL A 54 7.77 -33.45 -8.71
C VAL A 54 8.49 -34.16 -7.57
N PHE A 55 9.45 -33.48 -6.93
CA PHE A 55 10.18 -34.00 -5.78
C PHE A 55 9.56 -33.56 -4.46
N THR A 56 9.64 -34.42 -3.43
CA THR A 56 9.22 -34.06 -2.08
C THR A 56 10.07 -32.90 -1.55
N GLY A 57 9.42 -31.89 -0.96
CA GLY A 57 10.09 -30.71 -0.41
C GLY A 57 10.50 -29.66 -1.44
N SER A 58 10.00 -29.75 -2.69
CA SER A 58 10.28 -28.77 -3.74
C SER A 58 9.63 -27.40 -3.51
N ILE A 59 8.61 -27.31 -2.66
CA ILE A 59 7.92 -26.07 -2.31
C ILE A 59 8.50 -25.52 -1.01
N ALA A 60 8.96 -24.27 -1.04
CA ALA A 60 9.51 -23.61 0.14
C ALA A 60 8.44 -23.38 1.23
N GLY A 61 8.76 -23.78 2.45
CA GLY A 61 8.03 -23.37 3.64
C GLY A 61 8.16 -21.86 3.90
N SER A 62 7.28 -21.32 4.71
CA SER A 62 7.38 -19.94 5.23
C SER A 62 7.45 -19.96 6.74
N ASP A 63 8.37 -19.20 7.33
CA ASP A 63 8.47 -19.03 8.79
C ASP A 63 7.38 -18.09 9.34
N TYR A 64 6.96 -17.13 8.52
CA TYR A 64 5.94 -16.15 8.87
C TYR A 64 4.90 -16.00 7.76
N ILE A 65 3.66 -15.71 8.16
CA ILE A 65 2.59 -15.26 7.27
C ILE A 65 2.19 -13.84 7.65
N LEU A 66 2.09 -12.98 6.64
CA LEU A 66 1.56 -11.64 6.80
C LEU A 66 0.09 -11.66 6.42
N LEU A 67 -0.76 -11.17 7.31
CA LEU A 67 -2.20 -11.06 7.12
C LEU A 67 -2.62 -9.62 7.38
N GLY A 68 -3.65 -9.15 6.69
CA GLY A 68 -4.12 -7.79 6.89
C GLY A 68 -4.90 -7.26 5.69
N GLY A 69 -5.14 -5.96 5.72
CA GLY A 69 -5.78 -5.26 4.61
C GLY A 69 -6.19 -3.85 4.96
N ILE A 70 -6.71 -3.16 3.95
CA ILE A 70 -7.29 -1.83 4.11
C ILE A 70 -8.59 -1.97 4.91
N THR A 71 -8.67 -1.35 6.07
CA THR A 71 -9.80 -1.44 7.01
C THR A 71 -10.68 -0.19 7.02
N GLU A 72 -10.17 0.95 6.54
CA GLU A 72 -10.97 2.14 6.31
C GLU A 72 -10.66 2.72 4.93
N LEU A 73 -11.72 3.09 4.20
CA LEU A 73 -11.64 3.87 2.98
C LEU A 73 -12.86 4.78 2.91
N ASN A 74 -12.71 6.01 3.40
CA ASN A 74 -13.80 6.98 3.49
C ASN A 74 -13.50 8.21 2.63
N PHE A 75 -14.43 8.56 1.74
CA PHE A 75 -14.33 9.72 0.86
C PHE A 75 -15.28 10.81 1.34
N ASN A 76 -14.72 11.98 1.55
CA ASN A 76 -15.44 13.09 2.11
C ASN A 76 -15.17 14.35 1.30
N VAL A 77 -16.15 14.75 0.49
CA VAL A 77 -16.06 15.94 -0.37
C VAL A 77 -17.03 16.97 0.15
N HIS A 78 -16.52 18.14 0.54
CA HIS A 78 -17.33 19.23 1.05
C HIS A 78 -17.04 20.51 0.27
N SER A 79 -18.09 21.14 -0.24
CA SER A 79 -18.01 22.48 -0.83
C SER A 79 -18.12 23.54 0.27
N GLY A 80 -17.06 24.30 0.51
CA GLY A 80 -17.11 25.47 1.38
C GLY A 80 -17.42 26.70 0.54
N VAL A 81 -18.69 27.11 0.47
CA VAL A 81 -19.05 28.33 -0.25
C VAL A 81 -18.77 29.54 0.66
N ARG A 82 -17.53 30.03 0.67
CA ARG A 82 -17.31 31.46 0.99
C ARG A 82 -17.67 32.24 -0.26
N GLU A 83 -18.96 32.59 -0.40
CA GLU A 83 -19.45 33.41 -1.50
C GLU A 83 -18.78 34.80 -1.44
N ALA A 84 -17.67 34.98 -2.18
CA ALA A 84 -17.17 36.30 -2.51
C ALA A 84 -17.76 36.68 -3.88
N ARG A 85 -18.89 37.39 -3.87
CA ARG A 85 -19.51 37.90 -5.09
C ARG A 85 -18.78 39.18 -5.52
N ILE A 86 -17.95 39.09 -6.56
CA ILE A 86 -17.38 40.25 -7.25
C ILE A 86 -17.82 40.16 -8.72
N GLY A 87 -18.89 40.87 -9.09
CA GLY A 87 -19.43 40.84 -10.46
C GLY A 87 -20.11 39.52 -10.86
N PRO A 88 -20.20 39.18 -12.16
CA PRO A 88 -20.87 37.96 -12.66
C PRO A 88 -20.09 36.65 -12.42
N VAL A 89 -18.93 36.71 -11.76
CA VAL A 89 -18.07 35.55 -11.51
C VAL A 89 -18.41 34.95 -10.15
N ILE A 90 -18.88 33.70 -10.15
CA ILE A 90 -19.08 32.90 -8.94
C ILE A 90 -17.81 32.06 -8.73
N GLY A 91 -17.01 32.41 -7.72
CA GLY A 91 -15.87 31.60 -7.26
C GLY A 91 -16.28 30.77 -6.05
N GLY A 92 -16.09 29.44 -6.11
CA GLY A 92 -16.30 28.52 -4.97
C GLY A 92 -15.06 27.65 -4.76
N ALA A 93 -14.71 27.36 -3.50
CA ALA A 93 -13.63 26.44 -3.15
C ALA A 93 -14.22 25.10 -2.72
N ARG A 94 -13.80 24.01 -3.36
CA ARG A 94 -14.14 22.64 -2.93
C ARG A 94 -12.99 22.04 -2.14
N HIS A 95 -13.31 21.39 -1.04
CA HIS A 95 -12.36 20.63 -0.25
C HIS A 95 -12.62 19.15 -0.43
N TYR A 96 -11.52 18.40 -0.58
CA TYR A 96 -11.51 16.96 -0.71
C TYR A 96 -10.77 16.37 0.49
N ALA A 97 -11.32 15.34 1.12
CA ALA A 97 -10.63 14.56 2.13
C ALA A 97 -10.91 13.08 1.89
N MET A 98 -9.87 12.25 1.94
CA MET A 98 -10.01 10.80 1.96
C MET A 98 -9.27 10.24 3.16
N THR A 99 -9.92 9.38 3.93
CA THR A 99 -9.26 8.60 4.98
C THR A 99 -9.00 7.20 4.47
N VAL A 100 -7.77 6.73 4.63
CA VAL A 100 -7.38 5.34 4.37
C VAL A 100 -6.76 4.79 5.65
N ALA A 101 -7.17 3.60 6.07
CA ALA A 101 -6.54 2.86 7.16
C ALA A 101 -6.15 1.45 6.71
N LEU A 102 -5.03 0.96 7.25
CA LEU A 102 -4.41 -0.31 6.93
C LEU A 102 -4.02 -1.00 8.24
N ASP A 103 -4.47 -2.24 8.39
CA ASP A 103 -4.12 -3.09 9.52
C ASP A 103 -3.37 -4.31 9.02
N LEU A 104 -2.13 -4.50 9.48
CA LEU A 104 -1.26 -5.62 9.14
C LEU A 104 -0.82 -6.36 10.40
N ARG A 105 -0.73 -7.68 10.32
CA ARG A 105 -0.20 -8.55 11.37
C ARG A 105 0.75 -9.58 10.78
N LEU A 106 1.85 -9.82 11.48
CA LEU A 106 2.77 -10.89 11.19
C LEU A 106 2.55 -12.04 12.17
N VAL A 107 2.37 -13.25 11.63
CA VAL A 107 2.03 -14.44 12.41
C VAL A 107 3.06 -15.53 12.14
N ASN A 108 3.52 -16.20 13.19
CA ASN A 108 4.39 -17.36 13.09
C ASN A 108 3.60 -18.57 12.55
N THR A 109 4.12 -19.25 11.53
CA THR A 109 3.40 -20.36 10.89
C THR A 109 3.37 -21.64 11.71
N THR A 110 4.28 -21.79 12.67
CA THR A 110 4.42 -22.99 13.50
C THR A 110 3.41 -23.03 14.65
N ASP A 111 3.27 -21.92 15.38
CA ASP A 111 2.41 -21.83 16.57
C ASP A 111 1.23 -20.85 16.43
N LEU A 112 1.12 -20.16 15.29
CA LEU A 112 0.09 -19.17 14.97
C LEU A 112 0.04 -17.97 15.93
N SER A 113 1.12 -17.70 16.66
CA SER A 113 1.24 -16.51 17.49
C SER A 113 1.42 -15.25 16.63
N VAL A 114 0.80 -14.15 17.05
CA VAL A 114 0.98 -12.83 16.41
C VAL A 114 2.25 -12.22 16.96
N ILE A 115 3.26 -12.08 16.10
CA ILE A 115 4.59 -11.58 16.46
C ILE A 115 4.63 -10.06 16.45
N ASN A 116 3.99 -9.45 15.44
CA ASN A 116 3.88 -8.00 15.35
C ASN A 116 2.55 -7.61 14.71
N LEU A 117 2.04 -6.43 15.04
CA LEU A 117 0.82 -5.85 14.51
C LEU A 117 0.99 -4.35 14.34
N VAL A 118 0.64 -3.85 13.16
CA VAL A 118 0.68 -2.44 12.82
C VAL A 118 -0.70 -2.01 12.33
N SER A 119 -1.16 -0.87 12.85
CA SER A 119 -2.36 -0.19 12.41
C SER A 119 -1.98 1.24 12.04
N GLN A 120 -2.10 1.56 10.77
CA GLN A 120 -1.81 2.90 10.26
C GLN A 120 -3.04 3.52 9.62
N ARG A 121 -3.18 4.83 9.80
CA ARG A 121 -4.27 5.62 9.22
C ARG A 121 -3.74 6.94 8.69
N LYS A 122 -4.10 7.29 7.47
CA LYS A 122 -3.73 8.55 6.82
C LYS A 122 -4.95 9.24 6.25
N VAL A 123 -4.99 10.56 6.39
CA VAL A 123 -6.00 11.42 5.76
C VAL A 123 -5.34 12.20 4.63
N ILE A 124 -5.77 11.98 3.40
CA ILE A 124 -5.37 12.71 2.21
C ILE A 124 -6.28 13.92 2.09
N ARG A 125 -5.76 15.14 2.11
CA ARG A 125 -6.54 16.38 1.97
C ARG A 125 -6.18 17.09 0.68
N GLY A 126 -7.20 17.53 -0.07
CA GLY A 126 -7.12 18.34 -1.28
C GLY A 126 -7.97 19.60 -1.17
N ARG A 127 -7.57 20.66 -1.86
CA ARG A 127 -8.31 21.93 -1.99
C ARG A 127 -8.32 22.37 -3.43
N GLU A 128 -9.49 22.70 -3.95
CA GLU A 128 -9.62 23.33 -5.27
C GLU A 128 -9.09 24.77 -5.23
N ILE A 129 -8.01 25.04 -5.99
CA ILE A 129 -7.44 26.39 -6.13
C ILE A 129 -8.04 27.11 -7.35
N ARG A 130 -8.35 26.36 -8.43
CA ARG A 130 -8.97 26.85 -9.66
C ARG A 130 -9.99 25.82 -10.13
N ALA A 131 -10.94 26.21 -10.99
CA ALA A 131 -11.94 25.30 -11.53
C ALA A 131 -11.28 24.01 -12.10
N GLY A 132 -11.47 22.88 -11.41
CA GLY A 132 -10.88 21.58 -11.77
C GLY A 132 -9.42 21.34 -11.35
N VAL A 133 -8.80 22.26 -10.59
CA VAL A 133 -7.41 22.19 -10.10
C VAL A 133 -7.38 22.04 -8.59
N PHE A 134 -6.82 20.93 -8.10
CA PHE A 134 -6.73 20.60 -6.68
C PHE A 134 -5.29 20.55 -6.19
N GLU A 135 -5.00 21.22 -5.08
CA GLU A 135 -3.74 21.13 -4.32
C GLU A 135 -3.94 20.21 -3.12
N PHE A 136 -3.03 19.26 -2.90
CA PHE A 136 -3.06 18.33 -1.77
C PHE A 136 -2.06 18.75 -0.69
N ILE A 137 -2.47 18.72 0.58
CA ILE A 137 -1.63 19.16 1.71
C ILE A 137 -0.83 17.96 2.24
N GLY A 138 0.50 18.03 2.03
CA GLY A 138 1.54 17.07 2.43
C GLY A 138 2.63 17.03 1.37
N ASP A 139 3.75 17.73 1.58
CA ASP A 139 5.02 17.87 0.82
C ASP A 139 5.02 17.80 -0.73
N THR A 140 3.87 17.81 -1.38
CA THR A 140 3.75 17.56 -2.81
C THR A 140 2.63 18.43 -3.37
N THR A 141 3.01 19.65 -3.77
CA THR A 141 2.16 20.55 -4.54
C THR A 141 2.14 20.08 -6.00
N ILE A 142 1.03 19.52 -6.47
CA ILE A 142 0.85 19.13 -7.88
C ILE A 142 -0.25 19.98 -8.50
N ASP A 143 0.10 20.72 -9.56
CA ASP A 143 -0.82 21.54 -10.35
C ASP A 143 -1.60 20.64 -11.33
N ILE A 144 -2.91 20.47 -11.13
CA ILE A 144 -3.76 19.56 -11.91
C ILE A 144 -4.76 20.35 -12.75
N GLY A 145 -4.43 20.65 -14.01
CA GLY A 145 -5.42 21.14 -14.99
C GLY A 145 -6.32 20.02 -15.52
N LEU A 146 -7.64 20.26 -15.52
CA LEU A 146 -8.72 19.60 -16.28
C LEU A 146 -8.77 18.04 -16.24
N GLY A 147 -9.68 17.51 -15.43
CA GLY A 147 -10.53 16.36 -15.76
C GLY A 147 -10.01 14.93 -15.54
N GLU A 148 -8.72 14.66 -15.74
CA GLU A 148 -8.24 13.25 -15.83
C GLU A 148 -7.21 12.82 -14.75
N ARG A 149 -6.71 13.71 -13.89
CA ARG A 149 -5.51 13.42 -13.06
C ARG A 149 -5.69 13.35 -11.55
N ALA A 150 -6.91 13.35 -11.03
CA ALA A 150 -7.15 13.22 -9.58
C ALA A 150 -6.89 11.80 -9.01
N GLN A 151 -6.69 10.79 -9.88
CA GLN A 151 -6.50 9.39 -9.45
C GLN A 151 -5.04 9.08 -9.06
N GLU A 152 -4.06 9.81 -9.59
CA GLU A 152 -2.63 9.62 -9.31
C GLU A 152 -2.27 9.91 -7.83
N PRO A 153 -2.74 11.01 -7.19
CA PRO A 153 -2.43 11.28 -5.79
C PRO A 153 -2.98 10.23 -4.82
N VAL A 154 -4.12 9.62 -5.15
CA VAL A 154 -4.76 8.59 -4.33
C VAL A 154 -3.94 7.31 -4.33
N HIS A 155 -3.53 6.84 -5.51
CA HIS A 155 -2.72 5.63 -5.62
C HIS A 155 -1.34 5.80 -4.97
N THR A 156 -0.71 6.97 -5.13
CA THR A 156 0.55 7.30 -4.45
C THR A 156 0.38 7.29 -2.94
N ALA A 157 -0.68 7.92 -2.42
CA ALA A 157 -0.90 7.96 -0.97
C ALA A 157 -1.19 6.56 -0.38
N ILE A 158 -1.95 5.72 -1.07
CA ILE A 158 -2.18 4.31 -0.67
C ILE A 158 -0.86 3.54 -0.68
N ARG A 159 -0.02 3.73 -1.70
CA ARG A 159 1.29 3.09 -1.77
C ARG A 159 2.19 3.51 -0.61
N THR A 160 2.27 4.81 -0.31
CA THR A 160 3.08 5.33 0.79
C THR A 160 2.64 4.80 2.15
N ILE A 161 1.32 4.72 2.44
CA ILE A 161 0.86 4.16 3.73
C ILE A 161 1.15 2.66 3.82
N VAL A 162 1.08 1.91 2.71
CA VAL A 162 1.45 0.50 2.68
C VAL A 162 2.95 0.32 2.94
N GLU A 163 3.80 1.08 2.25
CA GLU A 163 5.27 1.02 2.43
C GLU A 163 5.67 1.38 3.86
N SER A 164 5.08 2.44 4.43
CA SER A 164 5.29 2.84 5.83
C SER A 164 4.83 1.76 6.82
N ALA A 165 3.64 1.17 6.62
CA ALA A 165 3.13 0.12 7.51
C ALA A 165 3.97 -1.16 7.46
N VAL A 166 4.47 -1.53 6.27
CA VAL A 166 5.38 -2.68 6.12
C VAL A 166 6.70 -2.39 6.82
N PHE A 167 7.25 -1.19 6.67
CA PHE A 167 8.48 -0.78 7.35
C PHE A 167 8.35 -0.85 8.88
N ASP A 168 7.26 -0.33 9.44
CA ASP A 168 6.98 -0.44 10.88
C ASP A 168 6.82 -1.90 11.33
N LEU A 169 6.18 -2.73 10.50
CA LEU A 169 5.95 -4.14 10.82
C LEU A 169 7.26 -4.93 10.87
N VAL A 170 8.18 -4.68 9.93
CA VAL A 170 9.45 -5.42 9.84
C VAL A 170 10.55 -4.84 10.73
N SER A 171 10.55 -3.52 10.96
CA SER A 171 11.50 -2.88 11.90
C SER A 171 11.32 -3.41 13.32
N GLY A 172 10.09 -3.80 13.69
CA GLY A 172 9.78 -4.51 14.93
C GLY A 172 10.57 -5.81 15.14
N ILE A 173 11.01 -6.45 14.05
CA ILE A 173 11.60 -7.79 14.04
C ILE A 173 13.11 -7.74 13.74
N ALA A 174 13.56 -6.73 13.00
CA ALA A 174 14.96 -6.54 12.61
C ALA A 174 15.89 -6.09 13.77
N GLY A 175 15.36 -5.89 14.98
CA GLY A 175 16.13 -5.51 16.18
C GLY A 175 16.31 -3.99 16.35
N PRO A 176 16.79 -3.54 17.54
CA PRO A 176 16.72 -2.13 18.01
C PRO A 176 17.32 -1.08 17.07
N SER A 177 18.26 -1.46 16.19
CA SER A 177 18.83 -0.58 15.17
C SER A 177 17.86 -0.20 14.06
N ALA A 178 16.87 -1.05 13.74
CA ALA A 178 15.85 -0.77 12.74
C ALA A 178 14.70 0.09 13.31
N GLN A 179 14.31 -0.14 14.57
CA GLN A 179 13.32 0.72 15.25
C GLN A 179 13.83 2.16 15.48
N ALA A 180 15.14 2.37 15.59
CA ALA A 180 15.70 3.72 15.69
C ALA A 180 15.50 4.54 14.40
N CYS A 181 15.47 3.90 13.23
CA CYS A 181 15.17 4.57 11.96
C CYS A 181 13.69 4.93 11.81
N SER A 182 12.76 4.11 12.31
CA SER A 182 11.31 4.40 12.22
C SER A 182 10.85 5.56 13.09
N GLN A 183 11.46 5.75 14.26
CA GLN A 183 11.14 6.89 15.12
C GLN A 183 11.65 8.22 14.56
N ALA A 184 12.71 8.22 13.76
CA ALA A 184 13.25 9.43 13.14
C ALA A 184 12.33 9.98 12.04
N GLU A 185 11.62 9.11 11.32
CA GLU A 185 10.72 9.49 10.22
C GLU A 185 9.38 10.00 10.75
N PHE A 186 8.89 9.47 11.88
CA PHE A 186 7.67 9.95 12.53
C PHE A 186 7.83 11.38 13.09
N VAL A 187 9.01 11.73 13.60
CA VAL A 187 9.29 13.08 14.14
C VAL A 187 9.38 14.14 13.04
N MET A 188 9.71 13.77 11.80
CA MET A 188 9.72 14.72 10.67
C MET A 188 8.32 15.00 10.09
N LEU A 189 7.32 14.14 10.34
CA LEU A 189 5.93 14.40 9.92
C LEU A 189 5.15 15.32 10.88
N ASP A 190 5.62 15.49 12.12
CA ASP A 190 5.02 16.38 13.13
C ASP A 190 5.77 17.73 13.22
N VAL A 191 5.96 18.43 12.10
CA VAL A 191 6.36 19.84 12.15
C VAL A 191 5.14 20.69 12.53
N PRO A 192 5.13 21.38 13.68
CA PRO A 192 4.01 22.22 14.06
C PRO A 192 3.85 23.35 13.06
N ALA A 193 2.61 23.55 12.60
CA ALA A 193 2.24 24.64 11.72
C ALA A 193 2.79 25.97 12.27
N LEU A 194 3.59 26.66 11.46
CA LEU A 194 4.06 28.02 11.72
C LEU A 194 2.87 28.90 12.14
N GLN A 195 2.89 29.28 13.40
CA GLN A 195 1.95 30.21 14.02
C GLN A 195 2.16 31.58 13.34
N GLN A 196 1.33 31.91 12.35
CA GLN A 196 1.33 33.23 11.75
C GLN A 196 0.95 34.26 12.82
N THR A 197 1.94 35.07 13.17
CA THR A 197 1.82 36.26 14.01
C THR A 197 0.83 37.24 13.39
N GLN A 198 -0.19 37.61 14.16
CA GLN A 198 -1.04 38.76 13.86
C GLN A 198 -0.20 40.04 13.90
N HIS A 199 -0.28 40.85 12.84
CA HIS A 199 -0.40 42.31 12.90
C HIS A 199 -0.99 42.82 11.58
#